data_AF-A0A966BQ01-F1
#
_entry.id   AF-A0A966BQ01-F1
#
_cell.length_a   1.000
_cell.length_b   1.000
_cell.length_c   1.000
_cell.angle_alpha   90.00
_cell.angle_beta   90.00
_cell.angle_gamma   90.00
#
_symmetry.space_group_name_H-M   'P 1'
#
loop_
_entity.id
_entity.type
_entity.pdbx_description
1 polymer ?
#
loop_
_entity_poly.entity_id
_entity_poly.type
_entity_poly.pdbx_seq_one_letter_code
_entity_poly.pdbx_strand_id
1 'polypeptide(L)'
;MRLRSLRLQGVRQTLLPGLVVLLIVSVMVDLGTAGWIQAKGWLGQELMQRNWDSGQRRALPWPGARTRPVARLRLPALQIDRLVVEGIATANLAWGPGLQQGRRGHRVIAAH
;
A
#
# COMPACT_ATOMS: atom_id res chain seq x y z
N MET A 1 27.33 -23.95 -44.98
CA MET A 1 26.32 -23.85 -43.89
C MET A 1 26.68 -22.68 -42.94
N ARG A 2 26.66 -21.42 -43.38
CA ARG A 2 27.15 -20.26 -42.58
C ARG A 2 26.32 -18.96 -42.71
N LEU A 3 25.25 -18.99 -43.51
CA LEU A 3 24.46 -17.80 -43.87
C LEU A 3 23.19 -17.61 -43.01
N ARG A 4 22.79 -18.61 -42.21
CA ARG A 4 21.62 -18.52 -41.31
C ARG A 4 21.90 -17.74 -40.02
N SER A 5 23.14 -17.68 -39.55
CA SER A 5 23.51 -17.05 -38.27
C SER A 5 23.51 -15.52 -38.31
N LEU A 6 23.88 -14.91 -39.43
CA LEU A 6 23.96 -13.45 -39.59
C LEU A 6 22.57 -12.77 -39.55
N ARG A 7 21.55 -13.42 -40.12
CA ARG A 7 20.16 -12.90 -40.13
C ARG A 7 19.52 -12.94 -38.74
N LEU A 8 19.85 -13.95 -37.93
CA LEU A 8 19.38 -14.07 -36.54
C LEU A 8 20.11 -13.11 -35.59
N GLN A 9 21.38 -12.80 -35.87
CA GLN A 9 22.16 -11.81 -35.11
C GLN A 9 21.66 -10.38 -35.33
N GLY A 10 21.37 -9.99 -36.57
CA GLY A 10 20.83 -8.66 -36.89
C GLY A 10 19.45 -8.41 -36.25
N VAL A 11 18.56 -9.40 -36.30
CA VAL A 11 17.22 -9.33 -35.66
C VAL A 11 17.31 -9.33 -34.13
N ARG A 12 18.20 -10.13 -33.52
CA ARG A 12 18.43 -10.07 -32.06
C ARG A 12 18.93 -8.71 -31.62
N GLN A 13 19.82 -8.07 -32.38
CA GLN A 13 20.42 -6.78 -32.01
C GLN A 13 19.43 -5.60 -32.10
N THR A 14 18.41 -5.65 -32.95
CA THR A 14 17.35 -4.62 -33.00
C THR A 14 16.24 -4.84 -31.97
N LEU A 15 15.92 -6.09 -31.63
CA LEU A 15 14.82 -6.41 -30.69
C LEU A 15 15.24 -6.30 -29.21
N LEU A 16 16.51 -6.55 -28.90
CA LEU A 16 17.06 -6.45 -27.53
C LEU A 16 16.86 -5.06 -26.88
N PRO A 17 17.23 -3.93 -27.51
CA PRO A 17 17.05 -2.62 -26.88
C PRO A 17 15.57 -2.27 -26.66
N GLY A 18 14.68 -2.66 -27.58
CA GLY A 18 13.23 -2.48 -27.40
C GLY A 18 12.69 -3.25 -26.21
N LEU A 19 13.12 -4.51 -26.04
CA LEU A 19 12.76 -5.33 -24.88
C LEU A 19 13.30 -4.73 -23.57
N VAL A 20 14.54 -4.23 -23.56
CA VAL A 20 15.14 -3.59 -22.37
C VAL A 20 14.35 -2.34 -21.98
N VAL A 21 13.99 -1.48 -22.93
CA VAL A 21 13.17 -0.29 -22.65
C VAL A 21 11.80 -0.70 -22.09
N LEU A 22 11.15 -1.71 -22.68
CA LEU A 22 9.87 -2.22 -22.19
C LEU A 22 9.97 -2.70 -20.73
N LEU A 23 11.02 -3.46 -20.41
CA LEU A 23 11.26 -3.95 -19.06
C LEU A 23 11.51 -2.82 -18.06
N ILE A 24 12.31 -1.81 -18.44
CA ILE A 24 12.54 -0.63 -17.60
C ILE A 24 11.23 0.11 -17.33
N VAL A 25 10.42 0.32 -18.37
CA VAL A 25 9.10 0.98 -18.22
C VAL A 25 8.19 0.17 -17.29
N SER A 26 8.14 -1.16 -17.45
CA SER A 26 7.36 -2.03 -16.56
C SER A 26 7.79 -1.86 -15.10
N VAL A 27 9.09 -1.93 -14.83
CA VAL A 27 9.63 -1.76 -13.47
C VAL A 27 9.27 -0.38 -12.91
N MET A 28 9.37 0.69 -13.71
CA MET A 28 9.00 2.04 -13.25
C MET A 28 7.52 2.15 -12.92
N VAL A 29 6.64 1.53 -13.72
CA VAL A 29 5.20 1.51 -13.46
C VAL A 29 4.89 0.73 -12.18
N ASP A 30 5.52 -0.43 -11.97
CA ASP A 30 5.30 -1.26 -10.79
C ASP A 30 5.77 -0.55 -9.51
N LEU A 31 6.96 0.06 -9.55
CA LEU A 31 7.50 0.84 -8.44
C LEU A 31 6.66 2.08 -8.14
N GLY A 32 6.21 2.79 -9.18
CA GLY A 32 5.30 3.93 -9.03
C GLY A 32 3.98 3.52 -8.38
N THR A 33 3.42 2.38 -8.79
CA THR A 33 2.17 1.84 -8.23
C THR A 33 2.34 1.42 -6.77
N ALA A 34 3.41 0.69 -6.45
CA ALA A 34 3.71 0.29 -5.08
C ALA A 34 3.94 1.51 -4.17
N GLY A 35 4.71 2.49 -4.63
CA GLY A 35 4.95 3.74 -3.93
C GLY A 35 3.65 4.52 -3.68
N TRP A 36 2.76 4.58 -4.67
CA TRP A 36 1.47 5.25 -4.55
C TRP A 36 0.58 4.64 -3.46
N ILE A 37 0.52 3.30 -3.37
CA ILE A 37 -0.27 2.57 -2.36
C ILE A 37 0.27 2.82 -0.94
N GLN A 38 1.59 2.82 -0.76
CA GLN A 38 2.20 3.10 0.54
C GLN A 38 2.01 4.56 0.96
N ALA A 39 2.22 5.49 0.02
CA ALA A 39 2.08 6.92 0.26
C ALA A 39 0.65 7.29 0.68
N LYS A 40 -0.37 6.77 -0.02
CA LYS A 40 -1.77 7.02 0.37
C LYS A 40 -2.08 6.46 1.75
N GLY A 41 -1.54 5.29 2.12
CA GLY A 41 -1.77 4.68 3.44
C GLY A 41 -1.21 5.55 4.57
N TRP A 42 0.03 5.99 4.40
CA TRP A 42 0.69 6.89 5.35
C TRP A 42 -0.02 8.23 5.47
N LEU A 43 -0.31 8.89 4.34
CA LEU A 43 -0.99 10.17 4.32
C LEU A 43 -2.41 10.07 4.88
N GLY A 44 -3.10 8.96 4.63
CA GLY A 44 -4.41 8.70 5.22
C GLY A 44 -4.36 8.59 6.75
N GLN A 45 -3.35 7.93 7.33
CA GLN A 45 -3.15 7.92 8.78
C GLN A 45 -2.93 9.32 9.35
N GLU A 46 -2.06 10.10 8.72
CA GLU A 46 -1.77 11.47 9.15
C GLU A 46 -3.04 12.36 9.11
N LEU A 47 -3.82 12.28 8.04
CA LEU A 47 -5.09 13.00 7.92
C LEU A 47 -6.09 12.56 8.99
N MET A 48 -6.21 11.26 9.25
CA MET A 48 -7.07 10.76 10.33
C MET A 48 -6.58 11.27 11.70
N GLN A 49 -5.28 11.29 11.95
CA GLN A 49 -4.71 11.77 13.22
C GLN A 49 -5.06 13.23 13.47
N ARG A 50 -4.88 14.08 12.46
CA ARG A 50 -5.27 15.49 12.53
C ARG A 50 -6.76 15.68 12.80
N ASN A 51 -7.60 14.90 12.12
CA ASN A 51 -9.06 14.95 12.32
C ASN A 51 -9.46 14.40 13.69
N TRP A 52 -8.77 13.38 14.19
CA TRP A 52 -9.01 12.82 15.51
C TRP A 52 -8.71 13.85 16.61
N ASP A 53 -7.57 14.53 16.49
CA ASP A 53 -7.11 15.53 17.45
C ASP A 53 -7.98 16.81 17.40
N SER A 54 -8.58 17.14 16.25
CA SER A 54 -9.58 18.20 16.13
C SER A 54 -10.99 17.81 16.59
N GLY A 55 -11.20 16.57 17.04
CA GLY A 55 -12.48 16.05 17.54
C GLY A 55 -13.36 15.36 16.49
N GLN A 56 -12.98 15.38 15.21
CA GLN A 56 -13.67 14.68 14.12
C GLN A 56 -13.24 13.20 14.04
N ARG A 57 -13.54 12.44 15.09
CA ARG A 57 -13.06 11.06 15.34
C ARG A 57 -13.54 9.98 14.35
N ARG A 58 -14.37 10.33 13.36
CA ARG A 58 -14.91 9.39 12.37
C ARG A 58 -14.57 9.76 10.92
N ALA A 59 -13.65 10.70 10.72
CA ALA A 59 -13.22 11.09 9.39
C ALA A 59 -12.57 9.92 8.65
N LEU A 60 -12.88 9.79 7.36
CA LEU A 60 -12.24 8.81 6.49
C LEU A 60 -10.77 9.17 6.27
N PRO A 61 -9.88 8.18 6.09
CA PRO A 61 -8.46 8.46 5.83
C PRO A 61 -8.20 9.16 4.50
N TRP A 62 -8.99 8.84 3.48
CA TRP A 62 -8.83 9.37 2.14
C TRP A 62 -10.16 9.26 1.40
N PRO A 63 -10.43 10.13 0.41
CA PRO A 63 -11.60 9.97 -0.46
C PRO A 63 -11.69 8.56 -1.07
N GLY A 64 -12.79 7.84 -0.78
CA GLY A 64 -13.00 6.47 -1.26
C GLY A 64 -12.52 5.35 -0.32
N ALA A 65 -11.98 5.68 0.86
CA ALA A 65 -11.78 4.68 1.91
C ALA A 65 -13.12 4.14 2.43
N ARG A 66 -13.20 2.83 2.66
CA ARG A 66 -14.41 2.15 3.19
C ARG A 66 -14.26 1.76 4.67
N THR A 67 -13.34 2.42 5.37
CA THR A 67 -13.10 2.21 6.80
C THR A 67 -12.84 3.54 7.49
N ARG A 68 -13.03 3.56 8.80
CA ARG A 68 -12.95 4.74 9.66
C ARG A 68 -12.12 4.41 10.91
N PRO A 69 -11.48 5.41 11.53
CA PRO A 69 -10.81 5.22 12.80
C PRO A 69 -11.83 4.92 13.90
N VAL A 70 -11.52 3.95 14.76
CA VAL A 70 -12.37 3.51 15.87
C VAL A 70 -11.66 3.60 17.23
N ALA A 71 -10.32 3.57 17.24
CA ALA A 71 -9.52 3.68 18.45
C ALA A 71 -8.14 4.30 18.14
N ARG A 72 -7.41 4.67 19.18
CA ARG A 72 -6.01 5.09 19.11
C ARG A 72 -5.16 4.08 19.89
N LEU A 73 -4.17 3.52 19.23
CA LEU A 73 -3.23 2.57 19.80
C LEU A 73 -1.94 3.31 20.15
N ARG A 74 -1.61 3.36 21.45
CA ARG A 74 -0.36 3.92 21.96
C ARG A 74 0.43 2.83 22.66
N LEU A 75 1.63 2.54 22.16
CA LEU A 75 2.62 1.70 22.83
C LEU A 75 3.90 2.52 23.03
N PRO A 76 4.06 3.20 24.19
CA PRO A 76 5.21 4.06 24.45
C PRO A 76 6.54 3.33 24.34
N ALA A 77 6.60 2.07 24.81
CA ALA A 77 7.79 1.24 24.75
C ALA A 77 8.28 0.94 23.32
N LEU A 78 7.38 1.02 22.33
CA LEU A 78 7.70 0.81 20.91
C LEU A 78 7.65 2.11 20.10
N GLN A 79 7.45 3.26 20.75
CA GLN A 79 7.24 4.55 20.08
C GLN A 79 6.10 4.53 19.04
N ILE A 80 5.08 3.70 19.27
CA ILE A 80 3.92 3.58 18.38
C ILE A 80 2.80 4.48 18.89
N ASP A 81 2.34 5.40 18.04
CA ASP A 81 1.07 6.09 18.18
C ASP A 81 0.34 6.10 16.83
N ARG A 82 -0.69 5.25 16.70
CA ARG A 82 -1.41 5.03 15.44
C ARG A 82 -2.91 4.94 15.70
N LEU A 83 -3.70 5.36 14.72
CA LEU A 83 -5.14 5.11 14.77
C LEU A 83 -5.45 3.70 14.28
N VAL A 84 -6.40 3.06 14.93
CA VAL A 84 -6.89 1.73 14.60
C VAL A 84 -8.18 1.89 13.80
N VAL A 85 -8.24 1.24 12.64
CA VAL A 85 -9.38 1.28 11.73
C VAL A 85 -10.38 0.15 11.99
N GLU A 86 -11.60 0.30 11.51
CA GLU A 86 -12.65 -0.73 11.64
C GLU A 86 -12.39 -1.90 10.68
N GLY A 87 -12.40 -3.13 11.23
CA GLY A 87 -12.26 -4.37 10.47
C GLY A 87 -10.81 -4.71 10.09
N ILE A 88 -10.61 -5.96 9.68
CA ILE A 88 -9.29 -6.55 9.36
C ILE A 88 -9.15 -6.98 7.90
N ALA A 89 -10.05 -6.53 7.02
CA ALA A 89 -9.91 -6.78 5.59
C ALA A 89 -8.61 -6.16 5.06
N THR A 90 -7.94 -6.81 4.12
CA THR A 90 -6.62 -6.36 3.60
C THR A 90 -6.64 -4.92 3.10
N ALA A 91 -7.72 -4.51 2.43
CA ALA A 91 -7.90 -3.13 1.97
C ALA A 91 -8.00 -2.10 3.11
N ASN A 92 -8.46 -2.51 4.29
CA ASN A 92 -8.53 -1.67 5.48
C ASN A 92 -7.15 -1.58 6.15
N LEU A 93 -6.41 -2.69 6.20
CA LEU A 93 -5.07 -2.75 6.83
C LEU A 93 -4.04 -1.86 6.14
N ALA A 94 -4.23 -1.54 4.85
CA ALA A 94 -3.43 -0.54 4.14
C ALA A 94 -3.49 0.86 4.78
N TRP A 95 -4.54 1.14 5.57
CA TRP A 95 -4.70 2.40 6.29
C TRP A 95 -4.20 2.33 7.73
N GLY A 96 -3.63 1.22 8.20
CA GLY A 96 -3.15 1.04 9.57
C GLY A 96 -3.77 -0.17 10.29
N PRO A 97 -3.49 -0.34 11.60
CA PRO A 97 -3.97 -1.49 12.36
C PRO A 97 -5.50 -1.57 12.33
N GLY A 98 -6.05 -2.75 12.08
CA GLY A 98 -7.49 -3.01 12.05
C GLY A 98 -8.00 -3.68 13.32
N LEU A 99 -9.18 -3.30 13.80
CA LEU A 99 -9.85 -3.92 14.94
C LEU A 99 -11.00 -4.82 14.48
N GLN A 100 -10.96 -6.10 14.88
CA GLN A 100 -12.08 -7.02 14.75
C GLN A 100 -12.57 -7.46 16.14
N GLN A 101 -13.89 -7.41 16.34
CA GLN A 101 -14.51 -8.01 17.52
C GLN A 101 -14.98 -9.41 17.16
N GLY A 102 -14.64 -10.37 18.02
CA GLY A 102 -15.10 -11.74 17.91
C GLY A 102 -16.40 -12.00 18.67
N ARG A 103 -17.02 -13.14 18.38
CA ARG A 103 -18.37 -13.48 18.89
C ARG A 103 -18.51 -13.50 20.42
N ARG A 104 -17.42 -13.73 21.15
CA ARG A 104 -17.40 -13.79 22.62
C ARG A 104 -16.86 -12.50 23.27
N GLY A 105 -16.84 -11.38 22.53
CA GLY A 105 -16.36 -10.09 23.05
C GLY A 105 -14.83 -9.92 23.03
N HIS A 106 -14.07 -10.92 22.60
CA HIS A 106 -12.63 -10.77 22.39
C HIS A 106 -12.37 -9.76 21.26
N ARG A 107 -11.34 -8.94 21.43
CA ARG A 107 -10.94 -7.92 20.46
C ARG A 107 -9.56 -8.25 19.94
N VAL A 108 -9.44 -8.34 18.61
CA VAL A 108 -8.18 -8.60 17.93
C VAL A 108 -7.81 -7.36 17.15
N ILE A 109 -6.59 -6.87 17.36
CA ILE A 109 -5.98 -5.84 16.53
C ILE A 109 -4.96 -6.52 15.63
N ALA A 110 -5.11 -6.37 14.33
CA ALA A 110 -4.19 -6.89 13.32
C ALA A 110 -3.52 -5.74 12.57
N ALA A 111 -2.24 -5.88 12.25
CA ALA A 111 -1.48 -4.94 11.44
C ALA A 111 -0.60 -5.70 10.45
N HIS A 112 -0.10 -5.02 9.41
CA HIS A 112 0.83 -5.58 8.42
C HIS A 112 2.27 -5.59 8.96
#